data_AF-G2G8T0-F1
#
_entry.id   AF-G2G8T0-F1
#
_cell.length_a   1.000
_cell.length_b   1.000
_cell.length_c   1.000
_cell.angle_alpha   90.00
_cell.angle_beta   90.00
_cell.angle_gamma   90.00
#
_symmetry.space_group_name_H-M   'P 1'
#
loop_
_entity.id
_entity.type
_entity.pdbx_description
1 polymer ?
#
loop_
_entity_poly.entity_id
_entity_poly.type
_entity_poly.pdbx_seq_one_letter_code
_entity_poly.pdbx_strand_id
1 'polypeptide(L)'
;MQQLVAQAVEGLIPGGVPDRMTVKIAESIPGGGEHTWSGAVDGLAEVVAAALAGHAVLSASRTDALKIITKVLKQPGGEDRLPAEIICGYPRAVFDGTEPRPKPWMMRVDMLAVRVAAQLPLAGHEIQSPLDRAEDAKRRRDLAGELGALMDGHAELTTAAWYPNRPGDLVHVHYEAAGTRAPFGETYLISAGAHGFLSMQLLTHTLPRDTEVLDGMVGCYAVKDDPDPLSEMWMEAGPHRLTIVRDGRPVHTGAARGEGQ
;
A
#
# COMPACT_ATOMS: atom_id res chain seq x y z
N MET A 1 16.91 2.05 4.35
CA MET A 1 16.08 1.08 5.08
C MET A 1 15.97 1.44 6.56
N GLN A 2 17.08 1.50 7.32
CA GLN A 2 17.08 1.89 8.74
C GLN A 2 16.35 3.21 9.02
N GLN A 3 16.64 4.27 8.26
CA GLN A 3 15.96 5.57 8.41
C GLN A 3 14.44 5.51 8.14
N LEU A 4 13.99 4.65 7.23
CA LEU A 4 12.56 4.48 6.93
C LEU A 4 11.85 3.71 8.03
N VAL A 5 12.50 2.68 8.60
CA VAL A 5 11.98 1.98 9.78
C VAL A 5 11.89 2.93 10.97
N ALA A 6 12.91 3.76 11.20
CA ALA A 6 12.92 4.77 12.26
C ALA A 6 11.76 5.77 12.09
N GLN A 7 11.63 6.37 10.90
CA GLN A 7 10.52 7.27 10.56
C GLN A 7 9.15 6.59 10.70
N ALA A 8 9.05 5.33 10.26
CA ALA A 8 7.83 4.56 10.42
C ALA A 8 7.47 4.38 11.89
N VAL A 9 8.42 4.03 12.76
CA VAL A 9 8.20 3.87 14.20
C VAL A 9 7.88 5.22 14.86
N GLU A 10 8.59 6.29 14.48
CA GLU A 10 8.40 7.65 14.99
C GLU A 10 7.01 8.21 14.65
N GLY A 11 6.55 8.02 13.42
CA GLY A 11 5.23 8.49 12.97
C GLY A 11 4.06 7.83 13.71
N LEU A 12 4.29 6.71 14.40
CA LEU A 12 3.26 6.04 15.21
C LEU A 12 3.13 6.62 16.61
N ILE A 13 4.00 7.56 16.98
CA ILE A 13 4.10 8.14 18.32
C ILE A 13 3.71 9.61 18.23
N PRO A 14 2.47 9.97 18.61
CA PRO A 14 2.02 11.35 18.53
C PRO A 14 2.90 12.29 19.37
N GLY A 15 3.46 13.33 18.76
CA GLY A 15 4.23 14.38 19.45
C GLY A 15 5.68 14.02 19.82
N GLY A 16 6.22 12.96 19.23
CA GLY A 16 7.56 12.45 19.52
C GLY A 16 8.74 13.22 18.93
N VAL A 17 9.81 13.43 19.71
CA VAL A 17 11.13 13.86 19.19
C VAL A 17 12.08 12.64 19.19
N PRO A 18 12.64 12.21 18.04
CA PRO A 18 13.37 10.94 17.86
C PRO A 18 14.49 10.68 18.86
N ASP A 19 15.38 11.65 19.06
CA ASP A 19 16.57 11.52 19.93
C ASP A 19 16.23 11.34 21.42
N ARG A 20 14.96 11.51 21.76
CA ARG A 20 14.44 11.49 23.11
C ARG A 20 13.42 10.37 23.30
N MET A 21 13.69 9.17 22.80
CA MET A 21 12.81 8.02 23.07
C MET A 21 13.53 6.80 23.59
N THR A 22 12.82 6.04 24.43
CA THR A 22 13.21 4.71 24.85
C THR A 22 12.02 3.78 24.63
N VAL A 23 12.24 2.70 23.89
CA VAL A 23 11.28 1.63 23.70
C VAL A 23 11.47 0.66 24.85
N LYS A 24 10.42 0.41 25.62
CA LYS A 24 10.36 -0.63 26.66
C LYS A 24 9.46 -1.75 26.15
N ILE A 25 10.04 -2.92 25.95
CA ILE A 25 9.29 -4.11 25.57
C ILE A 25 9.02 -4.85 26.87
N ALA A 26 7.74 -4.91 27.26
CA ALA A 26 7.30 -5.52 28.51
C ALA A 26 6.53 -6.79 28.17
N GLU A 27 7.01 -7.90 28.72
CA GLU A 27 6.34 -9.19 28.64
C GLU A 27 5.52 -9.42 29.91
N SER A 28 4.28 -9.92 29.74
CA SER A 28 3.49 -10.40 30.87
C SER A 28 3.46 -11.93 30.83
N ILE A 29 4.15 -12.57 31.77
CA ILE A 29 4.10 -14.02 31.92
C ILE A 29 2.88 -14.39 32.78
N PRO A 30 1.98 -15.29 32.33
CA PRO A 30 0.97 -15.87 33.19
C PRO A 30 1.64 -16.61 34.36
N GLY A 31 1.60 -16.03 35.56
CA GLY A 31 2.28 -16.58 36.75
C GLY A 31 3.35 -15.70 37.39
N GLY A 32 3.60 -14.48 36.89
CA GLY A 32 4.15 -13.39 37.72
C GLY A 32 5.59 -12.94 37.46
N GLY A 33 6.15 -13.19 36.27
CA GLY A 33 7.39 -12.53 35.83
C GLY A 33 7.11 -11.43 34.82
N GLU A 34 7.72 -10.24 34.99
CA GLU A 34 7.81 -9.22 33.94
C GLU A 34 9.24 -9.21 33.40
N HIS A 35 9.43 -9.67 32.17
CA HIS A 35 10.69 -9.42 31.47
C HIS A 35 10.59 -8.09 30.75
N THR A 36 11.54 -7.21 31.05
CA THR A 36 11.65 -5.89 30.44
C THR A 36 12.93 -5.82 29.64
N TRP A 37 12.82 -5.46 28.37
CA TRP A 37 13.94 -4.92 27.62
C TRP A 37 13.71 -3.43 27.37
N SER A 38 14.76 -2.62 27.43
CA SER A 38 14.72 -1.21 27.08
C SER A 38 15.85 -0.85 26.12
N GLY A 39 15.55 -0.14 25.05
CA GLY A 39 16.54 0.35 24.10
C GLY A 39 16.10 1.62 23.37
N ALA A 40 17.01 2.21 22.60
CA ALA A 40 16.69 3.35 21.75
C ALA A 40 15.86 2.91 20.53
N VAL A 41 15.03 3.82 19.99
CA VAL A 41 14.27 3.59 18.75
C VAL A 41 15.21 3.24 17.60
N ASP A 42 16.36 3.92 17.51
CA ASP A 42 17.38 3.64 16.50
C ASP A 42 17.92 2.21 16.58
N GLY A 43 18.10 1.69 17.80
CA GLY A 43 18.53 0.30 18.00
C GLY A 43 17.47 -0.70 17.57
N LEU A 44 16.18 -0.42 17.80
CA LEU A 44 15.09 -1.25 17.28
C LEU A 44 15.02 -1.18 15.76
N ALA A 45 15.15 0.02 15.19
CA ALA A 45 15.14 0.23 13.75
C ALA A 45 16.32 -0.46 13.06
N GLU A 46 17.50 -0.46 13.69
CA GLU A 46 18.68 -1.18 13.24
C GLU A 46 18.45 -2.69 13.23
N VAL A 47 17.90 -3.26 14.31
CA VAL A 47 17.61 -4.70 14.38
C VAL A 47 16.60 -5.12 13.32
N VAL A 48 15.53 -4.35 13.12
CA VAL A 48 14.53 -4.61 12.07
C VAL A 48 15.16 -4.45 10.68
N ALA A 49 15.95 -3.41 10.44
CA ALA A 49 16.61 -3.19 9.15
C ALA A 49 17.65 -4.28 8.83
N ALA A 50 18.43 -4.72 9.82
CA ALA A 50 19.40 -5.80 9.67
C ALA A 50 18.72 -7.14 9.38
N ALA A 51 17.61 -7.44 10.08
CA ALA A 51 16.82 -8.64 9.83
C ALA A 51 16.23 -8.63 8.41
N LEU A 52 15.71 -7.49 7.96
CA LEU A 52 15.21 -7.36 6.59
C LEU A 52 16.35 -7.46 5.56
N ALA A 53 17.51 -6.85 5.80
CA ALA A 53 18.65 -6.91 4.88
C ALA A 53 19.19 -8.35 4.69
N GLY A 54 19.21 -9.16 5.75
CA GLY A 54 19.64 -10.56 5.70
C GLY A 54 18.72 -11.50 4.90
N HIS A 55 17.50 -11.07 4.59
CA HIS A 55 16.49 -11.89 3.90
C HIS A 55 16.27 -11.50 2.42
N ALA A 56 17.22 -10.79 1.79
CA ALA A 56 17.09 -10.31 0.41
C ALA A 56 15.78 -9.52 0.16
N VAL A 57 15.35 -8.71 1.14
CA VAL A 57 14.01 -8.09 1.18
C VAL A 57 13.71 -7.07 0.09
N LEU A 58 14.71 -6.66 -0.70
CA LEU A 58 14.46 -5.91 -1.93
C LEU A 58 13.71 -6.72 -2.99
N SER A 59 13.31 -7.97 -2.71
CA SER A 59 12.31 -8.74 -3.48
C SER A 59 11.25 -9.45 -2.63
N ALA A 60 11.23 -9.22 -1.31
CA ALA A 60 10.31 -9.95 -0.42
C ALA A 60 8.90 -9.35 -0.47
N SER A 61 7.89 -10.24 -0.52
CA SER A 61 6.49 -9.83 -0.47
C SER A 61 6.18 -9.08 0.84
N ARG A 62 5.14 -8.23 0.83
CA ARG A 62 4.68 -7.53 2.04
C ARG A 62 4.36 -8.51 3.19
N THR A 63 3.84 -9.70 2.86
CA THR A 63 3.59 -10.78 3.80
C THR A 63 4.88 -11.31 4.45
N ASP A 64 5.95 -11.48 3.67
CA ASP A 64 7.23 -11.98 4.19
C ASP A 64 7.91 -10.93 5.07
N ALA A 65 7.88 -9.67 4.66
CA ALA A 65 8.35 -8.57 5.49
C ALA A 65 7.57 -8.48 6.80
N LEU A 66 6.24 -8.62 6.76
CA LEU A 66 5.41 -8.63 7.97
C LEU A 66 5.80 -9.78 8.92
N LYS A 67 6.04 -10.98 8.39
CA LYS A 67 6.51 -12.14 9.18
C LYS A 67 7.88 -11.86 9.81
N ILE A 68 8.82 -11.30 9.04
CA ILE A 68 10.16 -10.95 9.52
C ILE A 68 10.09 -9.90 10.61
N ILE A 69 9.37 -8.80 10.39
CA ILE A 69 9.21 -7.71 11.36
C ILE A 69 8.53 -8.23 12.63
N THR A 70 7.45 -9.01 12.50
CA THR A 70 6.76 -9.60 13.67
C THR A 70 7.68 -10.50 14.47
N LYS A 71 8.45 -11.37 13.80
CA LYS A 71 9.42 -12.26 14.46
C LYS A 71 10.47 -11.46 15.24
N VAL A 72 11.03 -10.43 14.61
CA VAL A 72 12.05 -9.56 15.21
C VAL A 72 11.51 -8.80 16.42
N LEU A 73 10.32 -8.22 16.29
CA LEU A 73 9.69 -7.46 17.36
C LEU A 73 9.28 -8.33 18.54
N LYS A 74 8.95 -9.62 18.30
CA LYS A 74 8.69 -10.58 19.38
C LYS A 74 9.94 -10.95 20.16
N GLN A 75 11.12 -11.00 19.52
CA GLN A 75 12.36 -11.47 20.14
C GLN A 75 13.56 -10.52 19.90
N PRO A 76 13.52 -9.31 20.46
CA PRO A 76 14.63 -8.36 20.37
C PRO A 76 15.79 -8.88 21.23
N GLY A 77 16.73 -9.62 20.66
CA GLY A 77 18.01 -9.97 21.33
C GLY A 77 18.37 -11.46 21.50
N GLY A 78 17.83 -12.39 20.69
CA GLY A 78 18.30 -13.78 20.62
C GLY A 78 17.22 -14.84 20.87
N GLU A 79 17.54 -16.12 20.57
CA GLU A 79 16.58 -17.25 20.56
C GLU A 79 16.05 -17.64 21.96
N ASP A 80 16.75 -17.30 23.04
CA ASP A 80 16.40 -17.69 24.41
C ASP A 80 15.35 -16.79 25.09
N ARG A 81 14.70 -15.89 24.35
CA ARG A 81 13.69 -14.96 24.89
C ARG A 81 12.27 -15.36 24.50
N LEU A 82 11.37 -15.26 25.47
CA LEU A 82 9.95 -15.43 25.24
C LEU A 82 9.41 -14.28 24.36
N PRO A 83 8.42 -14.55 23.51
CA PRO A 83 7.90 -13.58 22.56
C PRO A 83 7.10 -12.47 23.26
N ALA A 84 7.50 -11.22 23.04
CA ALA A 84 6.72 -10.07 23.50
C ALA A 84 5.35 -10.01 22.78
N GLU A 85 4.29 -9.70 23.52
CA GLU A 85 2.96 -9.43 22.94
C GLU A 85 2.68 -7.93 22.83
N ILE A 86 3.28 -7.11 23.69
CA ILE A 86 3.06 -5.66 23.78
C ILE A 86 4.41 -4.93 23.80
N ILE A 87 4.48 -3.84 23.05
CA ILE A 87 5.58 -2.88 23.06
C ILE A 87 5.06 -1.57 23.65
N CYS A 88 5.81 -1.04 24.62
CA CYS A 88 5.56 0.25 25.23
C CYS A 88 6.65 1.23 24.81
N GLY A 89 6.32 2.50 24.64
CA GLY A 89 7.33 3.54 24.46
C GLY A 89 7.15 4.69 25.43
N TYR A 90 8.29 5.22 25.87
CA TYR A 90 8.36 6.35 26.78
C TYR A 90 9.13 7.50 26.12
N PRO A 91 8.60 8.72 26.15
CA PRO A 91 9.40 9.89 25.84
C PRO A 91 10.49 10.03 26.92
N ARG A 92 11.74 10.09 26.49
CA ARG A 92 12.98 10.23 27.25
C ARG A 92 13.22 11.66 27.75
N ALA A 93 12.24 12.55 27.62
CA ALA A 93 12.37 13.93 28.08
C ALA A 93 12.75 13.93 29.57
N VAL A 94 13.79 14.71 29.91
CA VAL A 94 14.17 14.96 31.30
C VAL A 94 13.12 15.90 31.86
N PHE A 95 12.20 15.36 32.67
CA PHE A 95 11.21 16.18 33.37
C PHE A 95 11.91 16.87 34.54
N ASP A 96 11.78 18.18 34.62
CA ASP A 96 12.26 19.01 35.75
C ASP A 96 11.46 18.78 37.05
N GLY A 97 10.60 17.76 37.08
CA GLY A 97 9.79 17.36 38.22
C GLY A 97 8.47 18.11 38.34
N THR A 98 8.18 19.12 37.50
CA THR A 98 6.98 19.95 37.64
C THR A 98 5.85 19.60 36.66
N GLU A 99 6.15 18.98 35.52
CA GLU A 99 5.13 18.56 34.55
C GLU A 99 4.71 17.09 34.70
N PRO A 100 3.42 16.76 34.49
CA PRO A 100 2.95 15.39 34.49
C PRO A 100 3.63 14.59 33.39
N ARG A 101 4.19 13.42 33.75
CA ARG A 101 4.81 12.52 32.77
C ARG A 101 3.79 12.17 31.67
N PRO A 102 4.16 12.28 30.39
CA PRO A 102 3.34 11.80 29.29
C PRO A 102 2.99 10.34 29.52
N LYS A 103 1.73 9.99 29.24
CA LYS A 103 1.31 8.60 29.30
C LYS A 103 2.14 7.79 28.31
N PRO A 104 2.67 6.61 28.70
CA PRO A 104 3.32 5.73 27.74
C PRO A 104 2.31 5.33 26.67
N TRP A 105 2.79 5.20 25.44
CA TRP A 105 2.01 4.52 24.42
C TRP A 105 2.26 3.02 24.51
N MET A 106 1.25 2.24 24.18
CA MET A 106 1.28 0.78 24.18
C MET A 106 0.71 0.27 22.87
N MET A 107 1.33 -0.73 22.27
CA MET A 107 0.86 -1.34 21.04
C MET A 107 1.16 -2.83 21.03
N ARG A 108 0.22 -3.63 20.52
CA ARG A 108 0.48 -5.05 20.26
C ARG A 108 1.54 -5.19 19.17
N VAL A 109 2.40 -6.20 19.29
CA VAL A 109 3.52 -6.41 18.37
C VAL A 109 3.07 -6.60 16.91
N ASP A 110 1.98 -7.33 16.68
CA ASP A 110 1.38 -7.53 15.36
C ASP A 110 0.94 -6.19 14.73
N MET A 111 0.29 -5.34 15.52
CA MET A 111 -0.12 -4.01 15.06
C MET A 111 1.06 -3.10 14.73
N LEU A 112 2.13 -3.15 15.54
CA LEU A 112 3.35 -2.40 15.24
C LEU A 112 4.01 -2.93 13.96
N ALA A 113 4.07 -4.26 13.80
CA ALA A 113 4.65 -4.88 12.62
C ALA A 113 3.89 -4.51 11.33
N VAL A 114 2.56 -4.49 11.36
CA VAL A 114 1.71 -4.04 10.24
C VAL A 114 2.02 -2.60 9.89
N ARG A 115 2.08 -1.72 10.90
CA ARG A 115 2.35 -0.30 10.68
C ARG A 115 3.74 -0.02 10.13
N VAL A 116 4.76 -0.73 10.60
CA VAL A 116 6.12 -0.66 10.03
C VAL A 116 6.11 -1.18 8.60
N ALA A 117 5.55 -2.37 8.35
CA ALA A 117 5.49 -2.96 7.00
C ALA A 117 4.76 -2.06 5.98
N ALA A 118 3.71 -1.35 6.39
CA ALA A 118 2.96 -0.42 5.54
C ALA A 118 3.76 0.82 5.12
N GLN A 119 4.76 1.22 5.91
CA GLN A 119 5.61 2.39 5.64
C GLN A 119 6.90 2.01 4.89
N LEU A 120 7.21 0.72 4.79
CA LEU A 120 8.39 0.26 4.09
C LEU A 120 8.12 0.17 2.58
N PRO A 121 9.05 0.65 1.74
CA PRO A 121 9.02 0.43 0.29
C PRO A 121 9.45 -1.01 0.00
N LEU A 122 8.66 -1.96 0.51
CA LEU A 122 8.88 -3.38 0.31
C LEU A 122 8.65 -3.67 -1.16
N ALA A 123 9.60 -4.38 -1.76
CA ALA A 123 9.48 -4.86 -3.11
C ALA A 123 8.52 -6.06 -3.17
N GLY A 124 7.28 -5.83 -2.76
CA GLY A 124 6.18 -6.47 -3.45
C GLY A 124 5.89 -5.59 -4.65
N HIS A 125 6.00 -6.14 -5.85
CA HIS A 125 5.29 -5.63 -7.01
C HIS A 125 3.79 -5.63 -6.68
N GLU A 126 3.32 -4.67 -5.89
CA GLU A 126 1.99 -4.15 -6.09
C GLU A 126 2.07 -3.66 -7.53
N ILE A 127 1.35 -4.35 -8.41
CA ILE A 127 1.33 -3.95 -9.80
C ILE A 127 0.78 -2.53 -9.75
N GLN A 128 1.63 -1.55 -10.04
CA GLN A 128 1.28 -0.14 -9.96
C GLN A 128 0.74 0.29 -11.32
N SER A 129 -0.11 1.31 -11.33
CA SER A 129 -0.46 1.94 -12.58
C SER A 129 0.77 2.64 -13.17
N PRO A 130 0.80 2.86 -14.50
CA PRO A 130 1.82 3.71 -15.12
C PRO A 130 1.96 5.08 -14.44
N LEU A 131 0.85 5.70 -14.04
CA LEU A 131 0.87 7.00 -13.38
C LEU A 131 1.42 6.93 -11.94
N ASP A 132 1.07 5.90 -11.16
CA ASP A 132 1.64 5.71 -9.82
C ASP A 132 3.16 5.53 -9.87
N ARG A 133 3.66 4.75 -10.84
CA ARG A 133 5.11 4.58 -11.07
C ARG A 133 5.79 5.91 -11.44
N ALA A 134 5.12 6.72 -12.27
CA ALA A 134 5.62 8.02 -12.69
C ALA A 134 5.69 9.00 -11.49
N GLU A 135 4.65 9.07 -10.67
CA GLU A 135 4.62 9.90 -9.46
C GLU A 135 5.65 9.45 -8.41
N ASP A 136 5.89 8.13 -8.27
CA ASP A 136 6.98 7.61 -7.45
C ASP A 136 8.37 8.04 -7.95
N ALA A 137 8.59 8.00 -9.26
CA ALA A 137 9.84 8.48 -9.85
C ALA A 137 10.03 10.00 -9.64
N LYS A 138 8.96 10.78 -9.86
CA LYS A 138 8.93 12.22 -9.63
C LYS A 138 9.21 12.60 -8.18
N ARG A 139 8.63 11.90 -7.19
CA ARG A 139 8.96 12.08 -5.76
C ARG A 139 10.44 11.93 -5.46
N ARG A 140 11.12 11.03 -6.19
CA ARG A 140 12.58 10.79 -6.09
C ARG A 140 13.41 11.72 -6.97
N ARG A 141 12.77 12.64 -7.70
CA ARG A 141 13.38 13.52 -8.71
C ARG A 141 14.10 12.75 -9.83
N ASP A 142 13.55 11.60 -10.19
CA ASP A 142 14.03 10.73 -11.26
C ASP A 142 13.21 10.97 -12.54
N LEU A 143 13.60 11.96 -13.33
CA LEU A 143 12.90 12.33 -14.56
C LEU A 143 12.92 11.21 -15.62
N ALA A 144 14.02 10.45 -15.69
CA ALA A 144 14.14 9.35 -16.64
C ALA A 144 13.19 8.20 -16.26
N GLY A 145 13.09 7.88 -14.97
CA GLY A 145 12.12 6.91 -14.46
C GLY A 145 10.68 7.36 -14.65
N GLU A 146 10.38 8.65 -14.46
CA GLU A 146 9.05 9.22 -14.70
C GLU A 146 8.62 9.04 -16.16
N LEU A 147 9.47 9.48 -17.09
CA LEU A 147 9.21 9.35 -18.52
C LEU A 147 9.12 7.88 -18.96
N GLY A 148 10.02 7.04 -18.45
CA GLY A 148 10.02 5.60 -18.74
C GLY A 148 8.71 4.93 -18.32
N ALA A 149 8.21 5.22 -17.12
CA ALA A 149 6.95 4.67 -16.63
C ALA A 149 5.75 5.03 -17.51
N LEU A 150 5.69 6.27 -18.00
CA LEU A 150 4.62 6.74 -18.88
C LEU A 150 4.73 6.13 -20.28
N MET A 151 5.93 6.12 -20.86
CA MET A 151 6.17 5.55 -22.19
C MET A 151 5.92 4.05 -22.21
N ASP A 152 6.39 3.31 -21.21
CA ASP A 152 6.17 1.88 -21.09
C ASP A 152 4.69 1.55 -20.92
N GLY A 153 3.96 2.33 -20.10
CA GLY A 153 2.51 2.16 -19.92
C GLY A 153 1.72 2.37 -21.22
N HIS A 154 2.07 3.41 -21.97
CA HIS A 154 1.46 3.68 -23.28
C HIS A 154 1.83 2.61 -24.32
N ALA A 155 3.08 2.17 -24.35
CA ALA A 155 3.53 1.09 -25.23
C ALA A 155 2.82 -0.22 -24.92
N GLU A 156 2.64 -0.56 -23.65
CA GLU A 156 1.91 -1.76 -23.21
C GLU A 156 0.46 -1.74 -23.71
N LEU A 157 -0.23 -0.60 -23.58
CA LEU A 157 -1.59 -0.43 -24.10
C LEU A 157 -1.63 -0.60 -25.63
N THR A 158 -0.81 0.17 -26.34
CA THR A 158 -0.90 0.29 -27.81
C THR A 158 -0.37 -0.92 -28.56
N THR A 159 0.44 -1.76 -27.92
CA THR A 159 0.95 -3.02 -28.49
C THR A 159 0.08 -4.22 -28.14
N ALA A 160 -0.92 -4.08 -27.27
CA ALA A 160 -1.80 -5.17 -26.90
C ALA A 160 -2.63 -5.65 -28.09
N ALA A 161 -2.75 -6.97 -28.29
CA ALA A 161 -3.41 -7.55 -29.46
C ALA A 161 -4.91 -7.21 -29.57
N TRP A 162 -5.55 -6.84 -28.46
CA TRP A 162 -6.95 -6.43 -28.43
C TRP A 162 -7.14 -4.94 -28.76
N TYR A 163 -6.09 -4.12 -28.68
CA TYR A 163 -6.12 -2.67 -28.94
C TYR A 163 -6.07 -2.38 -30.45
N PRO A 164 -6.80 -1.36 -30.97
CA PRO A 164 -7.67 -0.43 -30.25
C PRO A 164 -8.98 -1.08 -29.75
N ASN A 165 -9.59 -0.45 -28.75
CA ASN A 165 -10.95 -0.79 -28.32
C ASN A 165 -11.97 -0.52 -29.44
N ARG A 166 -13.13 -1.17 -29.36
CA ARG A 166 -14.18 -1.15 -30.39
C ARG A 166 -15.56 -0.99 -29.76
N PRO A 167 -16.54 -0.42 -30.49
CA PRO A 167 -17.93 -0.43 -30.03
C PRO A 167 -18.39 -1.86 -29.70
N GLY A 168 -19.01 -2.02 -28.53
CA GLY A 168 -19.43 -3.31 -27.98
C GLY A 168 -18.49 -3.92 -26.94
N ASP A 169 -17.25 -3.43 -26.83
CA ASP A 169 -16.35 -3.85 -25.75
C ASP A 169 -16.91 -3.42 -24.38
N LEU A 170 -16.80 -4.31 -23.39
CA LEU A 170 -17.05 -4.01 -21.99
C LEU A 170 -15.72 -3.89 -21.26
N VAL A 171 -15.60 -2.86 -20.43
CA VAL A 171 -14.42 -2.62 -19.59
C VAL A 171 -14.85 -2.65 -18.14
N HIS A 172 -14.29 -3.56 -17.37
CA HIS A 172 -14.47 -3.64 -15.93
C HIS A 172 -13.21 -3.15 -15.23
N VAL A 173 -13.35 -2.22 -14.29
CA VAL A 173 -12.26 -1.78 -13.40
C VAL A 173 -12.58 -2.21 -11.99
N HIS A 174 -11.60 -2.83 -11.32
CA HIS A 174 -11.68 -3.23 -9.92
C HIS A 174 -10.82 -2.32 -9.06
N TYR A 175 -11.40 -1.76 -8.00
CA TYR A 175 -10.71 -0.98 -6.98
C TYR A 175 -10.58 -1.82 -5.71
N GLU A 176 -9.33 -2.04 -5.31
CA GLU A 176 -8.99 -2.72 -4.07
C GLU A 176 -9.44 -1.93 -2.83
N ALA A 177 -9.54 -2.62 -1.70
CA ALA A 177 -9.84 -1.97 -0.42
C ALA A 177 -8.77 -0.93 -0.07
N ALA A 178 -9.20 0.27 0.33
CA ALA A 178 -8.29 1.38 0.66
C ALA A 178 -8.73 2.08 1.95
N GLY A 179 -8.00 1.84 3.04
CA GLY A 179 -8.35 2.37 4.37
C GLY A 179 -9.69 1.80 4.85
N THR A 180 -10.69 2.67 5.01
CA THR A 180 -12.05 2.28 5.40
C THR A 180 -12.96 1.97 4.21
N ARG A 181 -12.49 2.16 2.96
CA ARG A 181 -13.27 1.81 1.77
C ARG A 181 -13.22 0.31 1.51
N ALA A 182 -14.40 -0.28 1.40
CA ALA A 182 -14.59 -1.62 0.85
C ALA A 182 -14.14 -1.65 -0.62
N PRO A 183 -13.68 -2.80 -1.12
CA PRO A 183 -13.38 -2.95 -2.54
C PRO A 183 -14.68 -2.78 -3.34
N PHE A 184 -14.58 -2.18 -4.53
CA PHE A 184 -15.70 -2.01 -5.43
C PHE A 184 -15.23 -2.07 -6.88
N GLY A 185 -16.15 -2.15 -7.83
CA GLY A 185 -15.82 -2.12 -9.25
C GLY A 185 -16.86 -1.38 -10.05
N GLU A 186 -16.47 -1.04 -11.27
CA GLU A 186 -17.29 -0.34 -12.24
C GLU A 186 -17.22 -1.07 -13.58
N THR A 187 -18.32 -1.07 -14.32
CA THR A 187 -18.39 -1.66 -15.65
C THR A 187 -18.85 -0.60 -16.64
N TYR A 188 -18.09 -0.45 -17.70
CA TYR A 188 -18.30 0.53 -18.76
C TYR A 188 -18.55 -0.18 -20.09
N LEU A 189 -19.33 0.47 -20.97
CA LEU A 189 -19.55 0.08 -22.35
C LEU A 189 -18.85 1.05 -23.30
N ILE A 190 -18.06 0.52 -24.21
CA ILE A 190 -17.57 1.27 -25.36
C ILE A 190 -18.65 1.28 -26.44
N SER A 191 -19.04 2.47 -26.90
CA SER A 191 -20.00 2.66 -27.98
C SER A 191 -19.45 3.58 -29.07
N ALA A 192 -20.07 3.57 -30.24
CA ALA A 192 -19.72 4.49 -31.31
C ALA A 192 -20.16 5.91 -30.95
N GLY A 193 -19.23 6.86 -31.02
CA GLY A 193 -19.49 8.30 -30.87
C GLY A 193 -19.68 8.99 -32.22
N ALA A 194 -19.65 10.32 -32.19
CA ALA A 194 -19.67 11.17 -33.37
C ALA A 194 -18.31 11.17 -34.09
N HIS A 195 -18.32 11.43 -35.39
CA HIS A 195 -17.11 11.65 -36.20
C HIS A 195 -16.08 10.50 -36.19
N GLY A 196 -16.51 9.27 -35.89
CA GLY A 196 -15.62 8.11 -35.80
C GLY A 196 -14.89 7.97 -34.47
N PHE A 197 -15.19 8.82 -33.48
CA PHE A 197 -14.74 8.66 -32.10
C PHE A 197 -15.58 7.61 -31.37
N LEU A 198 -15.14 7.29 -30.15
CA LEU A 198 -15.80 6.36 -29.26
C LEU A 198 -16.40 7.11 -28.07
N SER A 199 -17.34 6.47 -27.38
CA SER A 199 -17.83 6.93 -26.08
C SER A 199 -17.73 5.81 -25.08
N MET A 200 -17.39 6.12 -23.84
CA MET A 200 -17.34 5.17 -22.74
C MET A 200 -18.39 5.56 -21.70
N GLN A 201 -19.38 4.69 -21.53
CA GLN A 201 -20.52 4.95 -20.63
C GLN A 201 -20.47 3.98 -19.45
N LEU A 202 -20.60 4.51 -18.23
CA LEU A 202 -20.81 3.67 -17.04
C LEU A 202 -22.16 2.93 -17.15
N LEU A 203 -22.13 1.61 -17.04
CA LEU A 203 -23.33 0.76 -16.99
C LEU A 203 -23.75 0.44 -15.56
N THR A 204 -22.79 0.08 -14.71
CA THR A 204 -23.06 -0.33 -13.32
C THR A 204 -21.82 -0.22 -12.45
N HIS A 205 -22.01 -0.14 -11.14
CA HIS A 205 -20.96 -0.19 -10.13
C HIS A 205 -21.41 -0.98 -8.90
N THR A 206 -20.46 -1.46 -8.10
CA THR A 206 -20.74 -2.21 -6.86
C THR A 206 -20.52 -1.39 -5.59
N LEU A 207 -20.18 -0.10 -5.69
CA LEU A 207 -20.02 0.77 -4.53
C LEU A 207 -21.30 0.81 -3.66
N PRO A 208 -21.22 0.57 -2.34
CA PRO A 208 -22.38 0.59 -1.45
C PRO A 208 -23.11 1.94 -1.45
N ARG A 209 -24.44 1.92 -1.28
CA ARG A 209 -25.28 3.12 -1.31
C ARG A 209 -25.06 4.04 -0.11
N ASP A 210 -24.65 3.50 1.02
CA ASP A 210 -24.34 4.27 2.24
C ASP A 210 -22.98 5.01 2.16
N THR A 211 -22.24 4.82 1.07
CA THR A 211 -20.98 5.55 0.78
C THR A 211 -21.18 6.86 0.00
N GLU A 212 -22.40 7.40 -0.05
CA GLU A 212 -22.84 8.61 -0.78
C GLU A 212 -22.00 9.89 -0.55
N VAL A 213 -21.11 9.91 0.45
CA VAL A 213 -20.13 11.02 0.65
C VAL A 213 -19.08 11.09 -0.47
N LEU A 214 -19.05 10.13 -1.40
CA LEU A 214 -18.12 10.06 -2.53
C LEU A 214 -18.70 10.62 -3.83
N ASP A 215 -19.50 11.69 -3.74
CA ASP A 215 -20.08 12.40 -4.88
C ASP A 215 -18.97 12.72 -5.92
N GLY A 216 -19.09 12.15 -7.11
CA GLY A 216 -18.18 12.38 -8.24
C GLY A 216 -17.07 11.34 -8.49
N MET A 217 -16.89 10.33 -7.64
CA MET A 217 -15.91 9.26 -7.90
C MET A 217 -16.45 8.21 -8.87
N VAL A 218 -17.75 7.92 -8.80
CA VAL A 218 -18.36 6.88 -9.63
C VAL A 218 -18.51 7.37 -11.07
N GLY A 219 -18.02 6.60 -12.02
CA GLY A 219 -18.10 6.96 -13.43
C GLY A 219 -17.11 8.03 -13.85
N CYS A 220 -16.03 8.27 -13.10
CA CYS A 220 -15.05 9.31 -13.42
C CYS A 220 -14.39 9.13 -14.80
N TYR A 221 -14.37 7.90 -15.32
CA TYR A 221 -13.86 7.60 -16.67
C TYR A 221 -14.93 7.68 -17.77
N ALA A 222 -16.19 8.00 -17.45
CA ALA A 222 -17.21 8.15 -18.47
C ALA A 222 -16.90 9.36 -19.36
N VAL A 223 -16.74 9.13 -20.68
CA VAL A 223 -16.36 10.16 -21.65
C VAL A 223 -17.17 10.01 -22.93
N LYS A 224 -17.40 11.12 -23.62
CA LYS A 224 -18.16 11.19 -24.87
C LYS A 224 -17.27 11.68 -26.01
N ASP A 225 -17.37 11.03 -27.16
CA ASP A 225 -16.71 11.42 -28.41
C ASP A 225 -15.18 11.58 -28.24
N ASP A 226 -14.54 10.59 -27.62
CA ASP A 226 -13.09 10.52 -27.40
C ASP A 226 -12.41 9.55 -28.38
N PRO A 227 -11.25 9.90 -28.96
CA PRO A 227 -10.54 9.01 -29.88
C PRO A 227 -9.93 7.76 -29.22
N ASP A 228 -9.66 7.78 -27.91
CA ASP A 228 -9.07 6.70 -27.14
C ASP A 228 -9.57 6.74 -25.67
N PRO A 229 -10.85 6.38 -25.43
CA PRO A 229 -11.46 6.56 -24.12
C PRO A 229 -10.89 5.63 -23.04
N LEU A 230 -10.01 4.68 -23.39
CA LEU A 230 -9.41 3.74 -22.46
C LEU A 230 -8.05 4.22 -21.92
N SER A 231 -7.39 5.15 -22.60
CA SER A 231 -6.04 5.61 -22.25
C SER A 231 -5.92 6.10 -20.81
N GLU A 232 -6.82 7.00 -20.39
CA GLU A 232 -6.81 7.56 -19.04
C GLU A 232 -7.00 6.47 -17.98
N MET A 233 -8.01 5.61 -18.14
CA MET A 233 -8.27 4.50 -17.23
C MET A 233 -7.08 3.52 -17.15
N TRP A 234 -6.44 3.21 -18.29
CA TRP A 234 -5.25 2.35 -18.33
C TRP A 234 -4.07 2.97 -17.59
N MET A 235 -3.84 4.27 -17.78
CA MET A 235 -2.71 4.97 -17.17
C MET A 235 -2.92 5.20 -15.67
N GLU A 236 -4.15 5.48 -15.24
CA GLU A 236 -4.46 5.80 -13.85
C GLU A 236 -4.78 4.57 -13.00
N ALA A 237 -5.74 3.74 -13.42
CA ALA A 237 -6.12 2.55 -12.67
C ALA A 237 -5.08 1.43 -12.85
N GLY A 238 -4.42 1.38 -14.01
CA GLY A 238 -3.40 0.41 -14.33
C GLY A 238 -3.94 -0.89 -14.94
N PRO A 239 -3.17 -1.56 -15.80
CA PRO A 239 -3.60 -2.77 -16.52
C PRO A 239 -4.05 -3.91 -15.61
N HIS A 240 -3.47 -3.99 -14.42
CA HIS A 240 -3.75 -5.03 -13.44
C HIS A 240 -5.16 -4.97 -12.85
N ARG A 241 -5.84 -3.81 -12.93
CA ARG A 241 -7.21 -3.63 -12.41
C ARG A 241 -8.28 -3.80 -13.47
N LEU A 242 -7.88 -3.90 -14.74
CA LEU A 242 -8.80 -3.84 -15.86
C LEU A 242 -9.08 -5.24 -16.39
N THR A 243 -10.36 -5.55 -16.62
CA THR A 243 -10.78 -6.69 -17.43
C THR A 243 -11.54 -6.17 -18.64
N ILE A 244 -11.10 -6.54 -19.84
CA ILE A 244 -11.74 -6.14 -21.09
C ILE A 244 -12.39 -7.36 -21.70
N VAL A 245 -13.68 -7.25 -22.02
CA VAL A 245 -14.49 -8.31 -22.60
C VAL A 245 -14.95 -7.87 -23.99
N ARG A 246 -14.67 -8.69 -25.00
CA ARG A 246 -15.09 -8.50 -26.39
C ARG A 246 -15.87 -9.72 -26.84
N ASP A 247 -17.04 -9.51 -27.43
CA ASP A 247 -17.92 -10.59 -27.91
C ASP A 247 -18.22 -11.65 -26.82
N GLY A 248 -18.37 -11.19 -25.58
CA GLY A 248 -18.62 -12.04 -24.41
C GLY A 248 -17.41 -12.84 -23.91
N ARG A 249 -16.19 -12.57 -24.40
CA ARG A 249 -14.95 -13.25 -23.98
C ARG A 249 -13.94 -12.25 -23.41
N PRO A 250 -13.27 -12.55 -22.29
CA PRO A 250 -12.16 -11.74 -21.81
C PRO A 250 -11.02 -11.74 -22.82
N VAL A 251 -10.59 -10.56 -23.26
CA VAL A 251 -9.43 -10.34 -24.14
C VAL A 251 -8.26 -9.68 -23.41
N HIS A 252 -8.53 -9.10 -22.24
CA HIS A 252 -7.55 -8.67 -21.25
C HIS A 252 -8.07 -9.03 -19.88
N THR A 253 -7.24 -9.66 -19.06
CA THR A 253 -7.54 -9.96 -17.66
C THR A 253 -6.42 -9.42 -16.81
N GLY A 254 -6.67 -8.25 -16.22
CA GLY A 254 -5.86 -7.74 -15.13
C GLY A 254 -5.80 -8.80 -14.04
N ALA A 255 -4.62 -8.97 -13.44
CA ALA A 255 -4.41 -9.93 -12.37
C ALA A 255 -5.19 -9.48 -11.13
N ALA A 256 -6.51 -9.67 -11.13
CA ALA A 256 -7.29 -9.70 -9.92
C ALA A 256 -6.67 -10.85 -9.10
N ARG A 257 -5.95 -10.50 -8.04
CA ARG A 257 -5.54 -11.49 -7.04
C ARG A 257 -6.82 -11.98 -6.38
N GLY A 258 -7.46 -12.96 -7.02
CA GLY A 258 -8.49 -13.74 -6.36
C GLY A 258 -7.81 -14.48 -5.21
N GLU A 259 -7.93 -13.93 -4.00
CA GLU A 259 -7.82 -14.71 -2.78
C GLU A 259 -8.96 -15.73 -2.81
N GLY A 260 -8.71 -16.88 -3.42
CA GLY A 260 -9.74 -17.87 -3.68
C GLY A 260 -9.26 -19.04 -4.54
N GLN A 261 -8.21 -19.73 -4.09
CA GLN A 261 -7.97 -21.15 -4.32
C GLN A 261 -7.08 -21.72 -3.22
#